data_AF-A0A411YZ14-F1
#
_entry.id   AF-A0A411YZ14-F1
#
_cell.length_a   1.000
_cell.length_b   1.000
_cell.length_c   1.000
_cell.angle_alpha   90.00
_cell.angle_beta   90.00
_cell.angle_gamma   90.00
#
_symmetry.space_group_name_H-M   'P 1'
#
loop_
_entity.id
_entity.type
_entity.pdbx_description
1 polymer ?
#
loop_
_entity_poly.entity_id
_entity_poly.type
_entity_poly.pdbx_seq_one_letter_code
_entity_poly.pdbx_strand_id
1 'polypeptide(L)'
;MKKALRLFGRGFQLKAAVMLLVWVWLAVSFHAHGALGLALHGALLTLGAGFGWAAWQRRWGLLWSGMAALAAMAALWWVMQDPRDDRIWAKDVRHGVTAEFDGDRVTLRNVRNFRWQDPDNAIESWETRVVDADRITSLDMFTSVWDSPLIAHVLVSFGFADGQRIVFSGEIRREEGEVFSALGGFFRRYELVMIAADERDIVHLRTDARGEQVSLFPVTLDAAARKQLFFNFVNRANELAAEPEWYHTLLANCTTVPFRLVKGIAPGLALDWRVLASGHLPGFLHELGVVRPDVPLEQVLERAKLPKAGMHAPSSQSYSDLLRSAWTP
;
A
#
# COMPACT_ATOMS: atom_id res chain seq x y z
N MET A 1 -43.03 -18.63 13.85
CA MET A 1 -42.16 -17.50 13.43
C MET A 1 -41.31 -16.90 14.56
N LYS A 2 -41.86 -16.45 15.71
CA LYS A 2 -41.07 -15.78 16.80
C LYS A 2 -39.92 -16.61 17.40
N LYS A 3 -40.04 -17.95 17.50
CA LYS A 3 -38.97 -18.84 17.99
C LYS A 3 -37.82 -19.02 16.98
N ALA A 4 -38.15 -19.15 15.69
CA ALA A 4 -37.16 -19.24 14.60
C ALA A 4 -36.37 -17.92 14.47
N LEU A 5 -37.03 -16.77 14.55
CA LEU A 5 -36.38 -15.45 14.56
C LEU A 5 -35.42 -15.27 15.77
N ARG A 6 -35.80 -15.78 16.96
CA ARG A 6 -34.95 -15.76 18.16
C ARG A 6 -33.78 -16.74 18.10
N LEU A 7 -33.94 -17.90 17.45
CA LEU A 7 -32.86 -18.86 17.22
C LEU A 7 -31.84 -18.32 16.20
N PHE A 8 -32.32 -17.70 15.12
CA PHE A 8 -31.48 -17.00 14.15
C PHE A 8 -30.70 -15.86 14.80
N GLY A 9 -31.34 -15.07 15.68
CA GLY A 9 -30.69 -14.00 16.43
C GLY A 9 -29.61 -14.49 17.41
N ARG A 10 -29.74 -15.69 17.98
CA ARG A 10 -28.75 -16.27 18.91
C ARG A 10 -27.52 -16.84 18.22
N GLY A 11 -27.72 -17.50 17.06
CA GLY A 11 -26.60 -17.93 16.22
C GLY A 11 -25.77 -16.74 15.72
N PHE A 12 -26.45 -15.65 15.35
CA PHE A 12 -25.80 -14.39 15.00
C PHE A 12 -25.01 -13.79 16.17
N GLN A 13 -25.59 -13.74 17.37
CA GLN A 13 -24.93 -13.22 18.59
C GLN A 13 -23.60 -13.92 18.89
N LEU A 14 -23.58 -15.26 18.84
CA LEU A 14 -22.37 -16.02 19.07
C LEU A 14 -21.30 -15.77 18.01
N LYS A 15 -21.70 -15.71 16.74
CA LYS A 15 -20.78 -15.34 15.64
C LYS A 15 -20.21 -13.95 15.84
N ALA A 16 -21.04 -12.97 16.18
CA ALA A 16 -20.62 -11.61 16.48
C ALA A 16 -19.65 -11.53 17.66
N ALA A 17 -19.92 -12.26 18.75
CA ALA A 17 -19.02 -12.35 19.90
C ALA A 17 -17.66 -12.93 19.53
N VAL A 18 -17.64 -14.02 18.75
CA VAL A 18 -16.39 -14.64 18.26
C VAL A 18 -15.64 -13.69 17.34
N MET A 19 -16.31 -13.06 16.37
CA MET A 19 -15.66 -12.10 15.45
C MET A 19 -15.05 -10.92 16.21
N LEU A 20 -15.77 -10.38 17.20
CA LEU A 20 -15.25 -9.29 18.04
C LEU A 20 -14.04 -9.75 18.86
N LEU A 21 -14.11 -10.92 19.50
CA LEU A 21 -12.97 -11.46 20.25
C LEU A 21 -11.75 -11.70 19.36
N VAL A 22 -11.95 -12.27 18.17
CA VAL A 22 -10.87 -12.47 17.19
C VAL A 22 -10.29 -11.13 16.75
N TRP A 23 -11.12 -10.14 16.48
CA TRP A 23 -10.67 -8.79 16.11
C TRP A 23 -9.80 -8.17 17.22
N VAL A 24 -10.27 -8.17 18.47
CA VAL A 24 -9.49 -7.61 19.60
C VAL A 24 -8.25 -8.45 19.88
N TRP A 25 -8.31 -9.77 19.73
CA TRP A 25 -7.15 -10.66 19.84
C TRP A 25 -6.05 -10.27 18.85
N LEU A 26 -6.41 -10.07 17.59
CA LEU A 26 -5.47 -9.64 16.56
C LEU A 26 -4.91 -8.25 16.86
N ALA A 27 -5.75 -7.30 17.28
CA ALA A 27 -5.30 -5.97 17.68
C ALA A 27 -4.25 -6.04 18.80
N VAL A 28 -4.49 -6.85 19.84
CA VAL A 28 -3.53 -7.09 20.93
C VAL A 28 -2.26 -7.75 20.39
N SER A 29 -2.36 -8.74 19.50
CA SER A 29 -1.19 -9.41 18.89
C SER A 29 -0.28 -8.44 18.13
N PHE A 30 -0.85 -7.40 17.52
CA PHE A 30 -0.08 -6.40 16.77
C PHE A 30 0.51 -5.28 17.63
N HIS A 31 -0.03 -5.02 18.83
CA HIS A 31 0.34 -3.84 19.64
C HIS A 31 0.95 -4.16 21.00
N ALA A 32 0.75 -5.37 21.52
CA ALA A 32 1.23 -5.76 22.83
C ALA A 32 2.10 -7.02 22.75
N HIS A 33 3.32 -6.90 23.28
CA HIS A 33 4.31 -7.98 23.32
C HIS A 33 4.73 -8.28 24.76
N GLY A 34 5.46 -9.38 24.94
CA GLY A 34 5.96 -9.80 26.25
C GLY A 34 4.86 -10.10 27.28
N ALA A 35 5.13 -9.79 28.55
CA ALA A 35 4.22 -10.09 29.66
C ALA A 35 2.86 -9.39 29.53
N LEU A 36 2.84 -8.15 29.04
CA LEU A 36 1.59 -7.41 28.80
C LEU A 36 0.74 -8.08 27.72
N GLY A 37 1.36 -8.45 26.60
CA GLY A 37 0.68 -9.20 25.55
C GLY A 37 0.09 -10.51 26.07
N LEU A 38 0.85 -11.30 26.83
CA LEU A 38 0.36 -12.54 27.44
C LEU A 38 -0.81 -12.29 28.40
N ALA A 39 -0.73 -11.26 29.24
CA ALA A 39 -1.80 -10.90 30.17
C ALA A 39 -3.09 -10.50 29.45
N LEU A 40 -2.99 -9.69 28.39
CA LEU A 40 -4.14 -9.26 27.60
C LEU A 40 -4.80 -10.42 26.84
N HIS A 41 -4.00 -11.32 26.25
CA HIS A 41 -4.53 -12.55 25.65
C HIS A 41 -5.21 -13.45 26.69
N GLY A 42 -4.62 -13.60 27.88
CA GLY A 42 -5.24 -14.29 29.01
C GLY A 42 -6.58 -13.68 29.40
N ALA A 43 -6.65 -12.35 29.52
CA ALA A 43 -7.89 -11.63 29.80
C ALA A 43 -8.94 -11.87 28.71
N LEU A 44 -8.58 -11.85 27.43
CA LEU A 44 -9.49 -12.16 26.33
C LEU A 44 -10.00 -13.61 26.37
N LEU A 45 -9.17 -14.59 26.74
CA LEU A 45 -9.61 -15.98 26.93
C LEU A 45 -10.63 -16.08 28.07
N THR A 46 -10.37 -15.42 29.21
CA THR A 46 -11.31 -15.41 30.34
C THR A 46 -12.63 -14.73 29.98
N LEU A 47 -12.58 -13.64 29.23
CA LEU A 47 -13.77 -12.94 28.73
C LEU A 47 -14.56 -13.81 27.74
N GLY A 48 -13.87 -14.50 26.83
CA GLY A 48 -14.47 -15.46 25.91
C GLY A 48 -15.15 -16.63 26.61
N ALA A 49 -14.52 -17.19 27.65
CA ALA A 49 -15.14 -18.20 28.51
C ALA A 49 -16.38 -17.65 29.23
N GLY A 50 -16.32 -16.40 29.71
CA GLY A 50 -17.46 -15.69 30.29
C GLY A 50 -18.62 -15.50 29.31
N PHE A 51 -18.34 -15.15 28.05
CA PHE A 51 -19.34 -15.08 26.98
C PHE A 51 -19.96 -16.45 26.69
N GLY A 52 -19.15 -17.51 26.60
CA GLY A 52 -19.62 -18.88 26.43
C GLY A 52 -20.53 -19.33 27.58
N TRP A 53 -20.13 -19.05 28.83
CA TRP A 53 -20.93 -19.33 30.01
C TRP A 53 -22.24 -18.54 30.02
N ALA A 54 -22.22 -17.24 29.73
CA ALA A 54 -23.42 -16.41 29.66
C ALA A 54 -24.40 -16.93 28.59
N ALA A 55 -23.89 -17.36 27.42
CA ALA A 55 -24.70 -17.96 26.37
C ALA A 55 -25.29 -19.32 26.79
N TRP A 56 -24.50 -20.19 27.45
CA TRP A 56 -24.98 -21.46 28.01
C TRP A 56 -26.11 -21.21 29.02
N GLN A 57 -25.90 -20.32 29.99
CA GLN A 57 -26.90 -19.93 30.99
C GLN A 57 -28.07 -19.11 30.39
N ARG A 58 -28.09 -18.92 29.06
CA ARG A 58 -29.09 -18.15 28.30
C ARG A 58 -29.23 -16.70 28.79
N ARG A 59 -28.18 -16.15 29.41
CA ARG A 59 -28.06 -14.75 29.88
C ARG A 59 -27.63 -13.83 28.73
N TRP A 60 -28.45 -13.75 27.69
CA TRP A 60 -28.14 -13.01 26.46
C TRP A 60 -27.96 -11.49 26.67
N GLY A 61 -28.63 -10.90 27.67
CA GLY A 61 -28.41 -9.50 28.04
C GLY A 61 -27.00 -9.24 28.56
N LEU A 62 -26.47 -10.15 29.40
CA LEU A 62 -25.10 -10.06 29.90
C LEU A 62 -24.08 -10.18 28.77
N LEU A 63 -24.28 -11.15 27.86
CA LEU A 63 -23.46 -11.31 26.66
C LEU A 63 -23.39 -10.00 25.85
N TRP A 64 -24.54 -9.41 25.52
CA TRP A 64 -24.59 -8.16 24.76
C TRP A 64 -23.93 -7.00 25.49
N SER A 65 -24.18 -6.84 26.79
CA SER A 65 -23.54 -5.79 27.58
C SER A 65 -22.02 -5.94 27.60
N GLY A 66 -21.51 -7.16 27.71
CA GLY A 66 -20.08 -7.46 27.67
C GLY A 66 -19.48 -7.21 26.28
N MET A 67 -20.17 -7.62 25.22
CA MET A 67 -19.75 -7.32 23.84
C MET A 67 -19.74 -5.82 23.56
N ALA A 68 -20.76 -5.09 24.01
CA ALA A 68 -20.85 -3.64 23.84
C ALA A 68 -19.71 -2.94 24.59
N ALA A 69 -19.41 -3.36 25.83
CA ALA A 69 -18.28 -2.84 26.59
C ALA A 69 -16.94 -3.10 25.88
N LEU A 70 -16.70 -4.34 25.43
CA LEU A 70 -15.49 -4.71 24.69
C LEU A 70 -15.35 -3.92 23.37
N ALA A 71 -16.45 -3.80 22.62
CA ALA A 71 -16.47 -3.02 21.39
C ALA A 71 -16.22 -1.52 21.64
N ALA A 72 -16.80 -0.95 22.69
CA ALA A 72 -16.57 0.44 23.07
C ALA A 72 -15.11 0.67 23.49
N MET A 73 -14.51 -0.25 24.25
CA MET A 73 -13.09 -0.18 24.59
C MET A 73 -12.19 -0.27 23.35
N ALA A 74 -12.47 -1.23 22.45
CA ALA A 74 -11.72 -1.37 21.20
C ALA A 74 -11.87 -0.14 20.30
N ALA A 75 -13.08 0.43 20.21
CA ALA A 75 -13.33 1.65 19.45
C ALA A 75 -12.63 2.87 20.07
N LEU A 76 -12.64 3.00 21.40
CA LEU A 76 -11.93 4.06 22.11
C LEU A 76 -10.42 3.98 21.89
N TRP A 77 -9.84 2.79 22.04
CA TRP A 77 -8.43 2.55 21.71
C TRP A 77 -8.12 2.88 20.25
N TRP A 78 -9.02 2.52 19.33
CA TRP A 78 -8.84 2.81 17.91
C TRP A 78 -8.79 4.31 17.64
N VAL A 79 -9.73 5.11 18.17
CA VAL A 79 -9.79 6.56 17.89
C VAL A 79 -8.74 7.38 18.63
N MET A 80 -8.20 6.87 19.75
CA MET A 80 -7.17 7.56 20.53
C MET A 80 -5.75 7.45 19.94
N GLN A 81 -5.58 6.71 18.85
CA GLN A 81 -4.26 6.53 18.22
C GLN A 81 -4.02 7.57 17.13
N ASP A 82 -3.01 8.40 17.33
CA ASP A 82 -2.56 9.36 16.35
C ASP A 82 -1.40 8.80 15.52
N PRO A 83 -1.44 8.95 14.18
CA PRO A 83 -0.30 8.64 13.33
C PRO A 83 0.86 9.58 13.65
N ARG A 84 2.08 9.07 13.57
CA ARG A 84 3.29 9.82 13.94
C ARG A 84 4.29 9.88 12.80
N ASP A 85 5.13 10.91 12.78
CA ASP A 85 6.28 11.02 11.87
C ASP A 85 7.64 11.01 12.59
N ASP A 86 7.62 11.04 13.93
CA ASP A 86 8.77 11.23 14.81
C ASP A 86 9.30 9.91 15.42
N ARG A 87 9.19 8.81 14.68
CA ARG A 87 9.71 7.49 15.09
C ARG A 87 11.07 7.19 14.46
N ILE A 88 11.73 6.15 14.99
CA ILE A 88 12.94 5.61 14.36
C ILE A 88 12.50 4.70 13.22
N TRP A 89 12.43 5.26 12.02
CA TRP A 89 11.96 4.56 10.82
C TRP A 89 13.03 3.67 10.20
N ALA A 90 12.60 2.58 9.57
CA ALA A 90 13.47 1.75 8.77
C ALA A 90 14.10 2.53 7.60
N LYS A 91 15.32 2.15 7.23
CA LYS A 91 16.20 2.87 6.29
C LYS A 91 15.53 3.24 4.97
N ASP A 92 14.77 2.32 4.39
CA ASP A 92 14.17 2.44 3.07
C ASP A 92 12.90 3.31 3.02
N VAL A 93 12.33 3.61 4.18
CA VAL A 93 11.14 4.45 4.36
C VAL A 93 11.38 5.57 5.39
N ARG A 94 12.65 5.87 5.66
CA ARG A 94 13.05 6.87 6.67
C ARG A 94 12.50 8.24 6.34
N HIS A 95 12.55 8.61 5.07
CA HIS A 95 12.06 9.88 4.56
C HIS A 95 10.91 9.65 3.59
N GLY A 96 9.86 10.46 3.72
CA GLY A 96 8.92 10.69 2.63
C GLY A 96 9.47 11.72 1.66
N VAL A 97 9.08 11.61 0.39
CA VAL A 97 9.36 12.65 -0.60
C VAL A 97 8.60 13.93 -0.20
N THR A 98 9.27 15.06 -0.32
CA THR A 98 8.64 16.39 -0.19
C THR A 98 8.99 17.22 -1.41
N ALA A 99 8.25 18.28 -1.66
CA ALA A 99 8.46 19.09 -2.85
C ALA A 99 8.15 20.57 -2.66
N GLU A 100 8.91 21.38 -3.40
CA GLU A 100 8.68 22.80 -3.58
C GLU A 100 8.27 23.05 -5.05
N PHE A 101 7.22 23.86 -5.25
CA PHE A 101 6.71 24.23 -6.57
C PHE A 101 7.20 25.62 -6.99
N ASP A 102 7.72 25.72 -8.20
CA ASP A 102 8.01 26.98 -8.91
C ASP A 102 7.36 26.90 -10.30
N GLY A 103 6.05 27.14 -10.33
CA GLY A 103 5.21 26.86 -11.50
C GLY A 103 5.25 25.36 -11.84
N ASP A 104 5.72 25.05 -13.04
CA ASP A 104 5.83 23.67 -13.53
C ASP A 104 7.16 23.00 -13.17
N ARG A 105 8.11 23.77 -12.63
CA ARG A 105 9.36 23.26 -12.10
C ARG A 105 9.14 22.81 -10.66
N VAL A 106 9.41 21.54 -10.39
CA VAL A 106 9.22 20.92 -9.08
C VAL A 106 10.56 20.45 -8.54
N THR A 107 10.91 20.90 -7.34
CA THR A 107 12.10 20.43 -6.62
C THR A 107 11.68 19.36 -5.63
N LEU A 108 11.96 18.11 -5.96
CA LEU A 108 11.70 16.94 -5.12
C LEU A 108 12.89 16.75 -4.16
N ARG A 109 12.62 16.65 -2.86
CA ARG A 109 13.60 16.30 -1.83
C ARG A 109 13.34 14.89 -1.32
N ASN A 110 14.40 14.24 -0.87
CA ASN A 110 14.37 12.85 -0.40
C ASN A 110 13.93 11.86 -1.48
N VAL A 111 14.42 12.04 -2.71
CA VAL A 111 14.26 11.03 -3.75
C VAL A 111 15.23 9.88 -3.46
N ARG A 112 14.72 8.68 -3.25
CA ARG A 112 15.51 7.51 -2.89
C ARG A 112 16.28 6.98 -4.11
N ASN A 113 17.58 6.76 -3.97
CA ASN A 113 18.41 6.16 -5.00
C ASN A 113 19.38 5.12 -4.41
N PHE A 114 18.84 4.21 -3.62
CA PHE A 114 19.61 3.19 -2.92
C PHE A 114 20.22 2.19 -3.92
N ARG A 115 21.40 1.68 -3.59
CA ARG A 115 22.01 0.54 -4.30
C ARG A 115 21.93 -0.70 -3.43
N TRP A 116 20.98 -1.57 -3.75
CA TRP A 116 20.69 -2.79 -3.02
C TRP A 116 21.72 -3.89 -3.33
N GLN A 117 22.19 -4.55 -2.28
CA GLN A 117 23.05 -5.73 -2.37
C GLN A 117 22.24 -6.99 -2.06
N ASP A 118 21.29 -6.89 -1.14
CA ASP A 118 20.31 -7.90 -0.74
C ASP A 118 19.05 -7.20 -0.19
N PRO A 119 17.98 -7.92 0.24
CA PRO A 119 16.75 -7.30 0.72
C PRO A 119 16.89 -6.31 1.88
N ASP A 120 17.94 -6.45 2.69
CA ASP A 120 18.11 -5.75 3.96
C ASP A 120 19.32 -4.79 3.94
N ASN A 121 20.26 -4.98 3.02
CA ASN A 121 21.47 -4.19 2.89
C ASN A 121 21.53 -3.40 1.58
N ALA A 122 21.67 -2.09 1.72
CA ALA A 122 21.90 -1.17 0.61
C ALA A 122 22.90 -0.08 0.98
N ILE A 123 23.55 0.46 -0.05
CA ILE A 123 24.21 1.77 0.06
C ILE A 123 23.11 2.83 -0.05
N GLU A 124 22.80 3.46 1.07
CA GLU A 124 21.78 4.51 1.16
C GLU A 124 22.19 5.77 0.37
N SER A 125 21.24 6.35 -0.37
CA SER A 125 21.39 7.64 -1.05
C SER A 125 20.04 8.31 -1.16
N TRP A 126 19.94 9.54 -0.64
CA TRP A 126 18.76 10.39 -0.71
C TRP A 126 19.12 11.66 -1.47
N GLU A 127 18.43 11.92 -2.57
CA GLU A 127 18.78 12.96 -3.53
C GLU A 127 17.75 14.08 -3.53
N THR A 128 18.19 15.26 -3.96
CA THR A 128 17.28 16.32 -4.42
C THR A 128 17.27 16.28 -5.94
N ARG A 129 16.09 16.17 -6.54
CA ARG A 129 15.91 16.18 -8.00
C ARG A 129 15.01 17.33 -8.41
N VAL A 130 15.34 17.96 -9.51
CA VAL A 130 14.55 19.05 -10.07
C VAL A 130 14.02 18.58 -11.41
N VAL A 131 12.70 18.64 -11.57
CA VAL A 131 12.01 18.18 -12.77
C VAL A 131 11.07 19.26 -13.27
N ASP A 132 10.73 19.19 -14.55
CA ASP A 132 9.76 20.07 -15.20
C ASP A 132 8.55 19.23 -15.62
N ALA A 133 7.40 19.50 -15.02
CA ALA A 133 6.18 18.74 -15.20
C ALA A 133 5.60 18.87 -16.63
N ASP A 134 5.91 19.94 -17.36
CA ASP A 134 5.55 20.07 -18.78
C ASP A 134 6.38 19.15 -19.68
N ARG A 135 7.53 18.69 -19.18
CA ARG A 135 8.44 17.81 -19.91
C ARG A 135 8.19 16.33 -19.61
N ILE A 136 7.03 15.97 -19.03
CA ILE A 136 6.64 14.56 -18.82
C ILE A 136 6.23 13.92 -20.15
N THR A 137 7.06 12.98 -20.61
CA THR A 137 6.90 12.30 -21.89
C THR A 137 6.20 10.95 -21.78
N SER A 138 6.24 10.31 -20.62
CA SER A 138 5.66 8.97 -20.44
C SER A 138 5.23 8.70 -19.01
N LEU A 139 4.29 7.77 -18.86
CA LEU A 139 3.80 7.24 -17.60
C LEU A 139 3.84 5.71 -17.69
N ASP A 140 4.41 5.06 -16.69
CA ASP A 140 4.44 3.60 -16.61
C ASP A 140 3.89 3.14 -15.26
N MET A 141 3.12 2.05 -15.26
CA MET A 141 2.69 1.37 -14.05
C MET A 141 3.55 0.13 -13.85
N PHE A 142 4.12 -0.01 -12.66
CA PHE A 142 4.76 -1.24 -12.22
C PHE A 142 3.84 -2.01 -11.29
N THR A 143 3.82 -3.33 -11.43
CA THR A 143 3.20 -4.25 -10.46
C THR A 143 4.25 -5.21 -9.95
N SER A 144 4.31 -5.40 -8.63
CA SER A 144 5.16 -6.41 -8.01
C SER A 144 4.34 -7.44 -7.24
N VAL A 145 4.58 -8.72 -7.51
CA VAL A 145 3.85 -9.85 -6.91
C VAL A 145 4.84 -10.78 -6.21
N TRP A 146 4.57 -11.12 -4.95
CA TRP A 146 5.39 -12.05 -4.16
C TRP A 146 4.56 -13.12 -3.43
N ASP A 147 3.57 -12.74 -2.63
CA ASP A 147 2.80 -13.69 -1.80
C ASP A 147 1.58 -14.27 -2.51
N SER A 148 0.83 -13.44 -3.24
CA SER A 148 -0.43 -13.85 -3.85
C SER A 148 -0.60 -13.21 -5.23
N PRO A 149 -0.99 -13.98 -6.27
CA PRO A 149 -1.26 -13.40 -7.59
C PRO A 149 -2.46 -12.44 -7.59
N LEU A 150 -3.28 -12.43 -6.54
CA LEU A 150 -4.43 -11.53 -6.42
C LEU A 150 -4.05 -10.12 -5.94
N ILE A 151 -2.90 -9.98 -5.27
CA ILE A 151 -2.46 -8.72 -4.66
C ILE A 151 -1.08 -8.37 -5.21
N ALA A 152 -1.04 -7.30 -6.00
CA ALA A 152 0.19 -6.69 -6.47
C ALA A 152 0.46 -5.37 -5.74
N HIS A 153 1.73 -5.10 -5.47
CA HIS A 153 2.18 -3.77 -5.09
C HIS A 153 2.33 -2.90 -6.32
N VAL A 154 1.68 -1.74 -6.32
CA VAL A 154 1.58 -0.87 -7.49
C VAL A 154 2.50 0.33 -7.31
N LEU A 155 3.28 0.65 -8.34
CA LEU A 155 4.12 1.84 -8.41
C LEU A 155 3.85 2.58 -9.72
N VAL A 156 4.03 3.89 -9.71
CA VAL A 156 3.79 4.75 -10.88
C VAL A 156 5.05 5.54 -11.21
N SER A 157 5.57 5.37 -12.42
CA SER A 157 6.79 6.04 -12.87
C SER A 157 6.49 7.11 -13.91
N PHE A 158 7.05 8.30 -13.69
CA PHE A 158 7.00 9.41 -14.63
C PHE A 158 8.34 9.53 -15.34
N GLY A 159 8.30 9.51 -16.66
CA GLY A 159 9.46 9.78 -17.52
C GLY A 159 9.46 11.21 -18.03
N PHE A 160 10.62 11.85 -17.95
CA PHE A 160 10.85 13.22 -18.38
C PHE A 160 11.70 13.26 -19.66
N ALA A 161 11.56 14.35 -20.42
CA ALA A 161 12.25 14.53 -21.70
C ALA A 161 13.78 14.64 -21.58
N ASP A 162 14.30 14.89 -20.39
CA ASP A 162 15.74 14.93 -20.09
C ASP A 162 16.31 13.56 -19.67
N GLY A 163 15.49 12.50 -19.71
CA GLY A 163 15.88 11.14 -19.34
C GLY A 163 15.56 10.77 -17.90
N GLN A 164 15.21 11.74 -17.04
CA GLN A 164 14.87 11.43 -15.65
C GLN A 164 13.64 10.51 -15.56
N ARG A 165 13.67 9.60 -14.60
CA ARG A 165 12.60 8.66 -14.27
C ARG A 165 12.35 8.69 -12.78
N ILE A 166 11.14 9.05 -12.37
CA ILE A 166 10.76 9.17 -10.96
C ILE A 166 9.58 8.26 -10.68
N VAL A 167 9.81 7.26 -9.83
CA VAL A 167 8.80 6.30 -9.39
C VAL A 167 8.20 6.76 -8.07
N PHE A 168 6.88 6.89 -8.03
CA PHE A 168 6.13 7.11 -6.81
C PHE A 168 5.49 5.82 -6.32
N SER A 169 5.47 5.66 -5.00
CA SER A 169 4.80 4.55 -4.33
C SER A 169 4.26 5.00 -2.97
N GLY A 170 3.03 4.62 -2.67
CA GLY A 170 2.47 4.71 -1.32
C GLY A 170 2.93 3.49 -0.53
N GLU A 171 3.85 3.70 0.40
CA GLU A 171 4.50 2.63 1.14
C GLU A 171 4.06 2.62 2.60
N ILE A 172 4.25 1.46 3.20
CA ILE A 172 4.10 1.23 4.62
C ILE A 172 5.31 1.85 5.32
N ARG A 173 5.11 2.82 6.22
CA ARG A 173 6.19 3.42 6.99
C ARG A 173 6.40 2.60 8.27
N ARG A 174 7.34 1.66 8.20
CA ARG A 174 7.67 0.74 9.28
C ARG A 174 8.78 1.29 10.19
N GLU A 175 8.69 1.00 11.47
CA GLU A 175 9.77 1.31 12.43
C GLU A 175 11.01 0.42 12.18
N GLU A 176 12.18 0.86 12.67
CA GLU A 176 13.39 0.06 12.60
C GLU A 176 13.22 -1.25 13.39
N GLY A 177 13.57 -2.38 12.76
CA GLY A 177 13.35 -3.71 13.32
C GLY A 177 11.91 -4.23 13.18
N GLU A 178 10.99 -3.44 12.64
CA GLU A 178 9.63 -3.88 12.39
C GLU A 178 9.53 -4.76 11.13
N VAL A 179 8.85 -5.91 11.28
CA VAL A 179 8.60 -6.88 10.22
C VAL A 179 7.25 -6.61 9.57
N PHE A 180 7.21 -6.67 8.24
CA PHE A 180 5.99 -6.49 7.45
C PHE A 180 4.92 -7.56 7.78
N SER A 181 3.65 -7.13 7.75
CA SER A 181 2.47 -7.98 7.83
C SER A 181 1.35 -7.38 7.00
N ALA A 182 0.81 -8.18 6.07
CA ALA A 182 -0.33 -7.79 5.24
C ALA A 182 -1.58 -7.41 6.06
N LEU A 183 -1.73 -7.99 7.26
CA LEU A 183 -2.85 -7.72 8.16
C LEU A 183 -2.61 -6.53 9.09
N GLY A 184 -1.36 -6.11 9.31
CA GLY A 184 -1.04 -5.04 10.26
C GLY A 184 -1.72 -3.69 9.94
N GLY A 185 -1.95 -3.41 8.65
CA GLY A 185 -2.67 -2.21 8.21
C GLY A 185 -4.16 -2.17 8.60
N PHE A 186 -4.78 -3.31 8.97
CA PHE A 186 -6.12 -3.31 9.57
C PHE A 186 -6.12 -2.89 11.04
N PHE A 187 -4.95 -2.78 11.65
CA PHE A 187 -4.81 -2.55 13.08
C PHE A 187 -4.00 -1.29 13.40
N ARG A 188 -3.86 -0.32 12.47
CA ARG A 188 -3.05 0.91 12.65
C ARG A 188 -1.63 0.60 13.13
N ARG A 189 -1.03 -0.44 12.56
CA ARG A 189 0.35 -0.81 12.89
C ARG A 189 1.37 0.09 12.20
N TYR A 190 1.01 0.67 11.06
CA TYR A 190 1.94 1.42 10.23
C TYR A 190 1.35 2.74 9.78
N GLU A 191 2.18 3.77 9.75
CA GLU A 191 1.90 5.02 9.08
C GLU A 191 2.08 4.88 7.56
N LEU A 192 1.44 5.75 6.79
CA LEU A 192 1.57 5.84 5.34
C LEU A 192 2.69 6.83 5.00
N VAL A 193 3.54 6.46 4.05
CA VAL A 193 4.54 7.37 3.47
C VAL A 193 4.50 7.34 1.95
N MET A 194 4.65 8.49 1.31
CA MET A 194 4.92 8.55 -0.13
C MET A 194 6.42 8.54 -0.35
N ILE A 195 6.89 7.56 -1.12
CA ILE A 195 8.27 7.48 -1.58
C ILE A 195 8.32 7.92 -3.03
N ALA A 196 9.27 8.79 -3.36
CA ALA A 196 9.77 8.94 -4.73
C ALA A 196 11.14 8.27 -4.81
N ALA A 197 11.40 7.53 -5.88
CA ALA A 197 12.64 6.80 -6.04
C ALA A 197 13.08 6.73 -7.51
N ASP A 198 14.36 6.47 -7.71
CA ASP A 198 14.90 6.03 -9.00
C ASP A 198 14.36 4.63 -9.36
N GLU A 199 14.12 4.37 -10.65
CA GLU A 199 13.72 3.02 -11.10
C GLU A 199 14.75 1.96 -10.70
N ARG A 200 16.04 2.28 -10.80
CA ARG A 200 17.13 1.38 -10.42
C ARG A 200 17.15 1.07 -8.92
N ASP A 201 16.58 1.93 -8.08
CA ASP A 201 16.44 1.61 -6.66
C ASP A 201 15.24 0.70 -6.47
N ILE A 202 14.05 1.23 -6.74
CA ILE A 202 12.81 0.67 -6.20
C ILE A 202 12.33 -0.57 -6.96
N VAL A 203 12.67 -0.68 -8.26
CA VAL A 203 12.34 -1.83 -9.09
C VAL A 203 13.39 -2.94 -8.92
N HIS A 204 14.68 -2.59 -8.89
CA HIS A 204 15.77 -3.57 -8.69
C HIS A 204 15.71 -4.27 -7.34
N LEU A 205 15.36 -3.53 -6.28
CA LEU A 205 15.05 -4.12 -4.96
C LEU A 205 14.07 -5.28 -5.09
N ARG A 206 13.04 -5.12 -5.92
CA ARG A 206 11.94 -6.08 -6.05
C ARG A 206 12.32 -7.23 -6.97
N THR A 207 12.83 -6.95 -8.17
CA THR A 207 13.21 -7.98 -9.14
C THR A 207 14.36 -8.86 -8.66
N ASP A 208 15.41 -8.23 -8.14
CA ASP A 208 16.71 -8.88 -7.96
C ASP A 208 17.00 -9.20 -6.50
N ALA A 209 16.90 -8.20 -5.61
CA ALA A 209 17.23 -8.40 -4.20
C ALA A 209 16.17 -9.29 -3.51
N ARG A 210 14.88 -9.01 -3.70
CA ARG A 210 13.76 -9.77 -3.11
C ARG A 210 13.26 -10.92 -3.96
N GLY A 211 13.53 -10.92 -5.27
CA GLY A 211 13.12 -11.98 -6.19
C GLY A 211 11.61 -11.99 -6.51
N GLU A 212 10.94 -10.85 -6.36
CA GLU A 212 9.52 -10.65 -6.68
C GLU A 212 9.29 -10.70 -8.20
N GLN A 213 8.09 -11.09 -8.63
CA GLN A 213 7.71 -10.98 -10.03
C GLN A 213 7.23 -9.56 -10.32
N VAL A 214 8.07 -8.78 -11.01
CA VAL A 214 7.74 -7.40 -11.40
C VAL A 214 7.33 -7.33 -12.86
N SER A 215 6.32 -6.54 -13.17
CA SER A 215 5.87 -6.25 -14.53
C SER A 215 5.75 -4.75 -14.76
N LEU A 216 6.03 -4.28 -15.97
CA LEU A 216 5.89 -2.89 -16.41
C LEU A 216 4.81 -2.79 -17.48
N PHE A 217 3.85 -1.90 -17.26
CA PHE A 217 2.78 -1.57 -18.20
C PHE A 217 2.86 -0.10 -18.62
N PRO A 218 3.16 0.21 -19.89
CA PRO A 218 3.10 1.57 -20.39
C PRO A 218 1.66 2.08 -20.38
N VAL A 219 1.44 3.27 -19.79
CA VAL A 219 0.12 3.88 -19.65
C VAL A 219 -0.02 5.07 -20.59
N THR A 220 -1.04 5.02 -21.44
CA THR A 220 -1.38 6.08 -22.39
C THR A 220 -2.36 7.05 -21.76
N LEU A 221 -1.87 8.25 -21.45
CA LEU A 221 -2.65 9.43 -21.06
C LEU A 221 -2.19 10.61 -21.91
N ASP A 222 -3.03 11.64 -22.09
CA ASP A 222 -2.57 12.88 -22.70
C ASP A 222 -1.58 13.66 -21.79
N ALA A 223 -0.92 14.66 -22.35
CA ALA A 223 0.12 15.41 -21.62
C ALA A 223 -0.44 16.15 -20.39
N ALA A 224 -1.64 16.71 -20.49
CA ALA A 224 -2.28 17.44 -19.39
C ALA A 224 -2.63 16.50 -18.23
N ALA A 225 -3.19 15.33 -18.54
CA ALA A 225 -3.50 14.30 -17.56
C ALA A 225 -2.25 13.75 -16.87
N ARG A 226 -1.15 13.51 -17.61
CA ARG A 226 0.13 13.08 -17.00
C ARG A 226 0.68 14.13 -16.03
N LYS A 227 0.70 15.41 -16.45
CA LYS A 227 1.14 16.54 -15.63
C LYS A 227 0.31 16.67 -14.36
N GLN A 228 -1.03 16.64 -14.50
CA GLN A 228 -1.93 16.73 -13.36
C GLN A 228 -1.76 15.53 -12.41
N LEU A 229 -1.56 14.32 -12.93
CA LEU A 229 -1.32 13.13 -12.10
C LEU A 229 -0.02 13.27 -11.30
N PHE A 230 1.04 13.73 -11.93
CA PHE A 230 2.31 14.01 -11.25
C PHE A 230 2.10 15.00 -10.10
N PHE A 231 1.43 16.13 -10.34
CA PHE A 231 1.12 17.09 -9.27
C PHE A 231 0.25 16.49 -8.15
N ASN A 232 -0.72 15.63 -8.48
CA ASN A 232 -1.52 14.94 -7.47
C ASN A 232 -0.64 14.02 -6.58
N PHE A 233 0.33 13.32 -7.14
CA PHE A 233 1.30 12.53 -6.36
C PHE A 233 2.18 13.41 -5.47
N VAL A 234 2.68 14.52 -5.99
CA VAL A 234 3.55 15.45 -5.26
C VAL A 234 2.79 16.14 -4.12
N ASN A 235 1.58 16.64 -4.39
CA ASN A 235 0.72 17.24 -3.37
C ASN A 235 0.39 16.23 -2.27
N ARG A 236 0.04 14.99 -2.64
CA ARG A 236 -0.22 13.93 -1.67
C ARG A 236 0.98 13.64 -0.76
N ALA A 237 2.19 13.72 -1.30
CA ALA A 237 3.40 13.54 -0.51
C ALA A 237 3.61 14.70 0.48
N ASN A 238 3.39 15.94 0.05
CA ASN A 238 3.46 17.12 0.91
C ASN A 238 2.37 17.11 2.00
N GLU A 239 1.15 16.68 1.69
CA GLU A 239 0.07 16.49 2.67
C GLU A 239 0.50 15.54 3.78
N LEU A 240 1.03 14.36 3.42
CA LEU A 240 1.49 13.37 4.42
C LEU A 240 2.71 13.82 5.22
N ALA A 241 3.54 14.68 4.64
CA ALA A 241 4.66 15.29 5.36
C ALA A 241 4.19 16.35 6.37
N ALA A 242 3.05 17.02 6.12
CA ALA A 242 2.47 18.01 7.02
C ALA A 242 1.56 17.36 8.08
N GLU A 243 0.77 16.37 7.68
CA GLU A 243 -0.19 15.66 8.52
C GLU A 243 -0.05 14.14 8.27
N PRO A 244 0.63 13.40 9.17
CA PRO A 244 0.79 11.97 9.04
C PRO A 244 -0.57 11.26 9.00
N GLU A 245 -0.65 10.16 8.26
CA GLU A 245 -1.85 9.32 8.21
C GLU A 245 -1.50 7.85 8.45
N TRP A 246 -2.47 7.09 8.94
CA TRP A 246 -2.34 5.64 9.04
C TRP A 246 -2.39 4.98 7.66
N TYR A 247 -1.47 4.06 7.38
CA TYR A 247 -1.63 3.12 6.28
C TYR A 247 -2.82 2.22 6.58
N HIS A 248 -3.65 1.97 5.57
CA HIS A 248 -4.81 1.08 5.72
C HIS A 248 -4.90 0.11 4.55
N THR A 249 -4.87 -1.19 4.85
CA THR A 249 -4.82 -2.29 3.87
C THR A 249 -5.91 -2.20 2.80
N LEU A 250 -7.09 -1.62 3.09
CA LEU A 250 -8.18 -1.44 2.12
C LEU A 250 -8.39 -0.02 1.59
N LEU A 251 -7.93 1.01 2.30
CA LEU A 251 -8.39 2.39 2.06
C LEU A 251 -7.25 3.33 1.65
N ALA A 252 -6.05 3.08 2.17
CA ALA A 252 -4.88 3.92 1.99
C ALA A 252 -3.66 3.01 1.84
N ASN A 253 -3.50 2.47 0.63
CA ASN A 253 -2.45 1.55 0.25
C ASN A 253 -1.85 1.92 -1.12
N CYS A 254 -0.86 1.15 -1.56
CA CYS A 254 -0.14 1.34 -2.82
C CYS A 254 -1.02 1.32 -4.08
N THR A 255 -2.25 0.80 -4.04
CA THR A 255 -3.17 0.78 -5.20
C THR A 255 -4.30 1.81 -5.08
N THR A 256 -4.94 1.89 -3.91
CA THR A 256 -6.07 2.78 -3.63
C THR A 256 -5.66 4.25 -3.56
N VAL A 257 -4.42 4.55 -3.18
CA VAL A 257 -3.89 5.92 -3.25
C VAL A 257 -3.77 6.35 -4.72
N PRO A 258 -2.98 5.70 -5.61
CA PRO A 258 -2.94 6.05 -7.03
C PRO A 258 -4.32 6.10 -7.69
N PHE A 259 -5.19 5.13 -7.40
CA PHE A 259 -6.53 5.10 -7.97
C PHE A 259 -7.37 6.33 -7.59
N ARG A 260 -7.30 6.79 -6.34
CA ARG A 260 -7.94 8.05 -5.92
C ARG A 260 -7.36 9.27 -6.65
N LEU A 261 -6.04 9.32 -6.84
CA LEU A 261 -5.38 10.40 -7.57
C LEU A 261 -5.78 10.43 -9.06
N VAL A 262 -5.92 9.27 -9.70
CA VAL A 262 -6.41 9.15 -11.08
C VAL A 262 -7.88 9.54 -11.19
N LYS A 263 -8.73 9.13 -10.24
CA LYS A 263 -10.15 9.50 -10.23
C LYS A 263 -10.37 11.02 -10.14
N GLY A 264 -9.44 11.75 -9.53
CA GLY A 264 -9.44 13.22 -9.54
C GLY A 264 -9.26 13.86 -10.93
N ILE A 265 -8.69 13.12 -11.88
CA ILE A 265 -8.41 13.55 -13.26
C ILE A 265 -9.45 12.99 -14.23
N ALA A 266 -9.97 11.79 -13.93
CA ALA A 266 -11.05 11.14 -14.67
C ALA A 266 -12.25 10.88 -13.74
N PRO A 267 -13.11 11.88 -13.48
CA PRO A 267 -14.25 11.73 -12.55
C PRO A 267 -15.24 10.62 -12.94
N GLY A 268 -15.31 10.28 -14.23
CA GLY A 268 -16.14 9.20 -14.77
C GLY A 268 -15.61 7.78 -14.46
N LEU A 269 -14.43 7.65 -13.86
CA LEU A 269 -13.85 6.36 -13.51
C LEU A 269 -14.66 5.68 -12.39
N ALA A 270 -15.33 4.59 -12.76
CA ALA A 270 -16.11 3.77 -11.83
C ALA A 270 -15.22 3.08 -10.79
N LEU A 271 -15.77 2.83 -9.60
CA LEU A 271 -15.12 1.96 -8.63
C LEU A 271 -15.08 0.54 -9.19
N ASP A 272 -13.91 -0.09 -9.15
CA ASP A 272 -13.71 -1.45 -9.63
C ASP A 272 -13.06 -2.30 -8.53
N TRP A 273 -13.54 -3.54 -8.37
CA TRP A 273 -13.04 -4.47 -7.36
C TRP A 273 -11.56 -4.81 -7.56
N ARG A 274 -11.04 -4.70 -8.79
CA ARG A 274 -9.63 -4.94 -9.16
C ARG A 274 -8.69 -3.90 -8.58
N VAL A 275 -9.20 -2.81 -8.01
CA VAL A 275 -8.41 -1.87 -7.19
C VAL A 275 -8.05 -2.49 -5.84
N LEU A 276 -8.92 -3.35 -5.28
CA LEU A 276 -8.64 -4.11 -4.06
C LEU A 276 -7.89 -5.40 -4.37
N ALA A 277 -8.23 -6.06 -5.49
CA ALA A 277 -7.51 -7.22 -6.01
C ALA A 277 -6.50 -6.77 -7.07
N SER A 278 -5.49 -6.01 -6.63
CA SER A 278 -4.56 -5.27 -7.49
C SER A 278 -3.77 -6.12 -8.48
N GLY A 279 -3.69 -7.45 -8.30
CA GLY A 279 -3.14 -8.36 -9.30
C GLY A 279 -3.92 -8.38 -10.63
N HIS A 280 -5.20 -8.00 -10.61
CA HIS A 280 -6.05 -7.86 -11.79
C HIS A 280 -6.11 -6.44 -12.36
N LEU A 281 -5.40 -5.49 -11.74
CA LEU A 281 -5.40 -4.09 -12.17
C LEU A 281 -4.94 -3.88 -13.62
N PRO A 282 -3.95 -4.62 -14.16
CA PRO A 282 -3.57 -4.46 -15.57
C PRO A 282 -4.73 -4.77 -16.55
N GLY A 283 -5.55 -5.77 -16.24
CA GLY A 283 -6.74 -6.10 -17.04
C GLY A 283 -7.79 -4.98 -17.02
N PHE A 284 -7.96 -4.32 -15.86
CA PHE A 284 -8.84 -3.15 -15.77
C PHE A 284 -8.34 -1.99 -16.62
N LEU A 285 -7.04 -1.69 -16.57
CA LEU A 285 -6.45 -0.61 -17.37
C LEU A 285 -6.45 -0.91 -18.88
N HIS A 286 -6.36 -2.19 -19.26
CA HIS A 286 -6.52 -2.64 -20.64
C HIS A 286 -7.95 -2.42 -21.13
N GLU A 287 -8.97 -2.79 -20.33
CA GLU A 287 -10.38 -2.53 -20.64
C GLU A 287 -10.72 -1.04 -20.76
N LEU A 288 -10.06 -0.19 -19.97
CA LEU A 288 -10.17 1.27 -20.07
C LEU A 288 -9.46 1.85 -21.30
N GLY A 289 -8.70 1.03 -22.04
CA GLY A 289 -7.99 1.46 -23.24
C GLY A 289 -6.70 2.24 -22.98
N VAL A 290 -6.23 2.30 -21.73
CA VAL A 290 -5.02 3.07 -21.37
C VAL A 290 -3.76 2.22 -21.33
N VAL A 291 -3.87 0.90 -21.32
CA VAL A 291 -2.74 -0.04 -21.45
C VAL A 291 -2.93 -0.90 -22.68
N ARG A 292 -2.13 -0.65 -23.73
CA ARG A 292 -2.00 -1.48 -24.95
C ARG A 292 -3.31 -2.17 -25.43
N PRO A 293 -4.38 -1.39 -25.70
CA PRO A 293 -5.64 -1.96 -26.19
C PRO A 293 -5.52 -2.61 -27.58
N ASP A 294 -4.42 -2.33 -28.28
CA ASP A 294 -4.08 -2.88 -29.59
C ASP A 294 -3.62 -4.35 -29.54
N VAL A 295 -3.35 -4.89 -28.36
CA VAL A 295 -2.82 -6.25 -28.16
C VAL A 295 -3.74 -7.04 -27.22
N PRO A 296 -3.97 -8.36 -27.44
CA PRO A 296 -4.71 -9.20 -26.49
C PRO A 296 -4.08 -9.17 -25.09
N LEU A 297 -4.92 -9.12 -24.04
CA LEU A 297 -4.47 -8.94 -22.66
C LEU A 297 -3.43 -9.98 -22.23
N GLU A 298 -3.59 -11.25 -22.61
CA GLU A 298 -2.66 -12.32 -22.24
C GLU A 298 -1.24 -12.04 -22.76
N GLN A 299 -1.14 -11.51 -23.99
CA GLN A 299 0.15 -11.13 -24.57
C GLN A 299 0.72 -9.87 -23.91
N VAL A 300 -0.13 -8.92 -23.52
CA VAL A 300 0.29 -7.74 -22.73
C VAL A 300 0.88 -8.19 -21.40
N LEU A 301 0.22 -9.11 -20.69
CA LEU A 301 0.68 -9.64 -19.40
C LEU A 301 2.01 -10.40 -19.51
N GLU A 302 2.17 -11.25 -20.53
CA GLU A 302 3.43 -11.97 -20.74
C GLU A 302 4.57 -11.01 -21.13
N ARG A 303 4.31 -10.05 -22.02
CA ARG A 303 5.28 -9.05 -22.48
C ARG A 303 5.71 -8.09 -21.36
N ALA A 304 4.84 -7.82 -20.40
CA ALA A 304 5.09 -6.89 -19.30
C ALA A 304 6.10 -7.41 -18.27
N LYS A 305 6.28 -8.74 -18.17
CA LYS A 305 7.15 -9.35 -17.15
C LYS A 305 8.59 -8.92 -17.34
N LEU A 306 9.18 -8.38 -16.28
CA LEU A 306 10.55 -7.91 -16.28
C LEU A 306 11.51 -9.07 -15.99
N PRO A 307 12.64 -9.16 -16.72
CA PRO A 307 13.70 -10.09 -16.36
C PRO A 307 14.44 -9.61 -15.11
N LYS A 308 15.17 -10.52 -14.46
CA LYS A 308 16.17 -10.15 -13.46
C LYS A 308 17.36 -9.47 -14.14
N ALA A 309 17.86 -8.38 -13.58
CA ALA A 309 18.99 -7.64 -14.13
C ALA A 309 20.35 -8.12 -13.58
N GLY A 310 20.35 -8.95 -12.53
CA GLY A 310 21.54 -9.42 -11.82
C GLY A 310 21.97 -8.51 -10.66
N MET A 311 22.98 -8.96 -9.90
CA MET A 311 23.46 -8.27 -8.68
C MET A 311 24.05 -6.88 -8.94
N HIS A 312 24.55 -6.61 -10.15
CA HIS A 312 25.08 -5.30 -10.52
C HIS A 312 24.08 -4.62 -11.44
N ALA A 313 23.17 -3.84 -10.84
CA ALA A 313 22.26 -3.02 -11.63
C ALA A 313 23.09 -2.06 -12.51
N PRO A 314 22.79 -1.97 -13.82
CA PRO A 314 23.45 -1.01 -14.70
C PRO A 314 23.20 0.44 -14.24
N SER A 315 23.79 1.41 -14.94
CA SER A 315 23.52 2.83 -14.67
C SER A 315 22.00 3.10 -14.64
N SER A 316 21.56 4.15 -13.92
CA SER A 316 20.12 4.46 -13.78
C SER A 316 19.41 4.51 -15.14
N GLN A 317 19.96 5.26 -16.11
CA GLN A 317 19.42 5.34 -17.47
C GLN A 317 19.37 3.97 -18.16
N SER A 318 20.49 3.25 -18.18
CA SER A 318 20.57 1.94 -18.84
C SER A 318 19.60 0.92 -18.23
N TYR A 319 19.36 1.01 -16.91
CA TYR A 319 18.38 0.18 -16.23
C TYR A 319 16.95 0.55 -16.68
N SER A 320 16.60 1.83 -16.66
CA SER A 320 15.31 2.32 -17.16
C SER A 320 15.01 1.92 -18.61
N ASP A 321 16.03 1.93 -19.48
CA ASP A 321 15.90 1.49 -20.87
C ASP A 321 15.68 -0.02 -20.97
N LEU A 322 16.42 -0.81 -20.17
CA LEU A 322 16.26 -2.27 -20.10
C LEU A 322 14.83 -2.67 -19.70
N LEU A 323 14.24 -1.97 -18.72
CA LEU A 323 12.87 -2.24 -18.26
C LEU A 323 11.83 -2.12 -19.38
N ARG A 324 12.13 -1.34 -20.41
CA ARG A 324 11.23 -1.07 -21.54
C ARG A 324 11.63 -1.78 -22.83
N SER A 325 12.72 -2.56 -22.82
CA SER A 325 13.22 -3.28 -24.00
C SER A 325 12.14 -4.14 -24.67
N ALA A 326 11.29 -4.78 -23.88
CA ALA A 326 10.18 -5.57 -24.37
C ALA A 326 9.14 -4.72 -25.12
N TRP A 327 8.99 -3.43 -24.82
CA TRP A 327 7.95 -2.54 -25.35
C TRP A 327 8.39 -1.72 -26.57
N THR A 328 9.70 -1.64 -26.82
CA THR A 328 10.25 -1.07 -28.05
C THR A 328 9.79 -1.88 -29.28
N PRO A 329 9.48 -1.23 -30.41
CA PRO A 329 9.12 -1.89 -31.68
C PRO A 329 10.20 -2.81 -32.23
#